data_AF-A0A7C5BE58-F1
#
_entry.id   AF-A0A7C5BE58-F1
#
_cell.length_a   1.000
_cell.length_b   1.000
_cell.length_c   1.000
_cell.angle_alpha   90.00
_cell.angle_beta   90.00
_cell.angle_gamma   90.00
#
_symmetry.space_group_name_H-M   'P 1'
#
loop_
_entity.id
_entity.type
_entity.pdbx_description
1 polymer ?
#
loop_
_entity_poly.entity_id
_entity_poly.type
_entity_poly.pdbx_seq_one_letter_code
_entity_poly.pdbx_strand_id
1 'polypeptide(L)'
;MSNIQITISNIQENFDQQTITRGLTYYTDKKVLEVTIYNRAANTLFASEIIIFSRVRGSTIYEQKIVLPNGDGSEIEGECSCPVGYNCKHVAAVLFKVMKEQQSTPNVAREQKMLNREAQTWLNKFIETTKEANIHLKEEPQDEFLLYRLFEYRNYDNSDLEFYRAKRLKRGGISKGTLVSRENLFIDYEWRSYINDIDKKLLPSLLSLLNSRHRYSKSIVFAGEYGAMVLRRLLKTNRCYFQSNMEPLKYTPTPKVLTFSWQEGEEKSQLVSNLSDDEYLISATIPPLCIDTTKNLLYEVETPYAPETLELLSNAPELPNTSLPSVIQKVIQELPEVEFPLPSTFEIERVEATPKPHLHLYGRREENRTIHLMKLSFLYDSHRVAADTKGSVATTVEKEKTIQIIRDLAKEQEYQAVIEQAGFTFASQPDILAYWSLANPSMQAAIERWREFMEQQIPQLKAAGWQIEIADNFNYSFEYIETVMVESSKSEEINPWFELSFSVDIGGRTLSLLPIVSSLLQEFDSVEQLPEKLNLEFEEGKFLHIDSKDIAPILRTIFELFDKKEGDNLIINSFDAHLLEFDESSDIV
;
A
#
# COMPACT_ATOMS: atom_id res chain seq x y z
N MET A 1 -2.95 26.12 -22.84
CA MET A 1 -2.16 27.33 -22.55
C MET A 1 -0.78 27.13 -23.14
N SER A 2 -0.35 28.05 -23.99
CA SER A 2 0.84 28.00 -24.84
C SER A 2 2.16 27.91 -24.05
N ASN A 3 3.08 27.03 -24.44
CA ASN A 3 4.44 26.96 -23.91
C ASN A 3 5.30 28.10 -24.51
N ILE A 4 5.11 29.32 -24.03
CA ILE A 4 5.95 30.45 -24.40
C ILE A 4 7.05 30.56 -23.34
N GLN A 5 8.30 30.76 -23.75
CA GLN A 5 9.40 31.10 -22.85
C GLN A 5 10.01 32.43 -23.32
N ILE A 6 9.78 33.51 -22.57
CA ILE A 6 10.42 34.81 -22.82
C ILE A 6 11.31 35.10 -21.62
N THR A 7 12.61 35.31 -21.85
CA THR A 7 13.56 35.64 -20.79
C THR A 7 13.91 37.13 -20.80
N ILE A 8 14.57 37.58 -19.72
CA ILE A 8 15.10 38.94 -19.66
C ILE A 8 16.19 39.19 -20.72
N SER A 9 16.98 38.15 -21.06
CA SER A 9 18.02 38.25 -22.11
C SER A 9 17.39 38.54 -23.46
N ASN A 10 16.29 37.86 -23.79
CA ASN A 10 15.57 38.08 -25.05
C ASN A 10 15.09 39.54 -25.20
N ILE A 11 14.58 40.14 -24.11
CA ILE A 11 14.16 41.55 -24.11
C ILE A 11 15.39 42.47 -24.22
N GLN A 12 16.51 42.13 -23.57
CA GLN A 12 17.75 42.93 -23.64
C GLN A 12 18.43 42.91 -25.01
N GLU A 13 18.28 41.80 -25.74
CA GLU A 13 18.85 41.63 -27.08
C GLU A 13 18.02 42.32 -28.18
N ASN A 14 16.70 42.51 -27.95
CA ASN A 14 15.77 43.05 -28.96
C ASN A 14 15.35 44.52 -28.72
N PHE A 15 15.69 45.13 -27.58
CA PHE A 15 15.28 46.49 -27.21
C PHE A 15 16.44 47.30 -26.64
N ASP A 16 16.45 48.62 -26.89
CA ASP A 16 17.42 49.51 -26.25
C ASP A 16 17.12 49.72 -24.74
N GLN A 17 18.14 50.06 -23.97
CA GLN A 17 18.04 50.18 -22.51
C GLN A 17 17.02 51.24 -22.04
N GLN A 18 16.81 52.31 -22.80
CA GLN A 18 15.85 53.37 -22.45
C GLN A 18 14.41 52.88 -22.65
N THR A 19 14.18 52.13 -23.73
CA THR A 19 12.91 51.48 -24.05
C THR A 19 12.55 50.40 -23.03
N ILE A 20 13.51 49.57 -22.63
CA ILE A 20 13.35 48.54 -21.59
C ILE A 20 12.93 49.19 -20.27
N THR A 21 13.67 50.21 -19.83
CA THR A 21 13.41 50.90 -18.55
C THR A 21 12.00 51.48 -18.52
N ARG A 22 11.60 52.16 -19.59
CA ARG A 22 10.25 52.73 -19.71
C ARG A 22 9.17 51.67 -19.83
N GLY A 23 9.44 50.56 -20.53
CA GLY A 23 8.51 49.45 -20.64
C GLY A 23 8.27 48.76 -19.30
N LEU A 24 9.32 48.59 -18.50
CA LEU A 24 9.21 48.09 -17.14
C LEU A 24 8.32 49.00 -16.29
N THR A 25 8.47 50.32 -16.38
CA THR A 25 7.58 51.29 -15.70
C THR A 25 6.12 51.11 -16.10
N TYR A 26 5.83 50.96 -17.39
CA TYR A 26 4.45 50.76 -17.87
C TYR A 26 3.85 49.43 -17.40
N TYR A 27 4.66 48.39 -17.32
CA TYR A 27 4.27 47.11 -16.74
C TYR A 27 3.96 47.25 -15.24
N THR A 28 4.87 47.84 -14.46
CA THR A 28 4.69 48.02 -13.00
C THR A 28 3.52 48.92 -12.65
N ASP A 29 3.25 49.94 -13.47
CA ASP A 29 2.08 50.84 -13.36
C ASP A 29 0.76 50.16 -13.75
N LYS A 30 0.78 48.87 -14.11
CA LYS A 30 -0.39 48.09 -14.56
C LYS A 30 -1.10 48.70 -15.77
N LYS A 31 -0.33 49.30 -16.69
CA LYS A 31 -0.88 49.94 -17.90
C LYS A 31 -1.19 48.94 -19.02
N VAL A 32 -0.80 47.67 -18.90
CA VAL A 32 -1.14 46.61 -19.85
C VAL A 32 -2.53 46.06 -19.54
N LEU A 33 -3.52 46.45 -20.36
CA LEU A 33 -4.94 46.23 -20.14
C LEU A 33 -5.38 44.82 -20.53
N GLU A 34 -4.94 44.37 -21.70
CA GLU A 34 -5.37 43.11 -22.30
C GLU A 34 -4.20 42.46 -23.04
N VAL A 35 -4.12 41.13 -22.97
CA VAL A 35 -3.13 40.31 -23.69
C VAL A 35 -3.81 39.02 -24.13
N THR A 36 -3.77 38.76 -25.43
CA THR A 36 -4.31 37.55 -26.06
C THR A 36 -3.22 36.91 -26.90
N ILE A 37 -3.06 35.61 -26.78
CA ILE A 37 -1.92 34.87 -27.33
C ILE A 37 -2.44 33.78 -28.26
N TYR A 38 -1.92 33.74 -29.48
CA TYR A 38 -2.21 32.74 -30.49
C TYR A 38 -0.93 31.98 -30.85
N ASN A 39 -1.02 30.66 -30.94
CA ASN A 39 0.06 29.84 -31.49
C ASN A 39 -0.34 29.39 -32.89
N ARG A 40 0.53 29.63 -33.86
CA ARG A 40 0.40 29.03 -35.17
C ARG A 40 1.34 27.83 -35.23
N ALA A 41 0.76 26.64 -35.35
CA ALA A 41 1.53 25.42 -35.48
C ALA A 41 2.41 25.48 -36.73
N ALA A 42 3.62 24.94 -36.62
CA ALA A 42 4.52 24.79 -37.75
C ALA A 42 3.84 23.96 -38.86
N ASN A 43 4.10 24.31 -40.11
CA ASN A 43 3.75 23.48 -41.26
C ASN A 43 4.98 23.31 -42.15
N THR A 44 4.84 22.58 -43.25
CA THR A 44 5.95 22.28 -44.17
C THR A 44 6.65 23.50 -44.78
N LEU A 45 6.10 24.71 -44.62
CA LEU A 45 6.62 25.96 -45.21
C LEU A 45 7.03 27.01 -44.17
N PHE A 46 6.62 26.91 -42.90
CA PHE A 46 6.88 27.90 -41.86
C PHE A 46 7.15 27.28 -40.49
N ALA A 47 8.14 27.82 -39.76
CA ALA A 47 8.37 27.51 -38.35
C ALA A 47 7.16 27.92 -37.49
N SER A 48 7.01 27.32 -36.31
CA SER A 48 5.97 27.74 -35.38
C SER A 48 6.16 29.19 -34.96
N GLU A 49 5.11 29.99 -35.09
CA GLU A 49 5.13 31.40 -34.67
C GLU A 49 4.12 31.62 -33.53
N ILE A 50 4.47 32.52 -32.63
CA ILE A 50 3.55 33.01 -31.60
C ILE A 50 3.18 34.44 -31.94
N ILE A 51 1.88 34.73 -31.90
CA ILE A 51 1.34 36.07 -32.14
C ILE A 51 0.62 36.53 -30.89
N ILE A 52 1.05 37.67 -30.34
CA ILE A 52 0.48 38.30 -29.16
C ILE A 52 -0.24 39.58 -29.60
N PHE A 53 -1.55 39.64 -29.35
CA PHE A 53 -2.32 40.87 -29.46
C PHE A 53 -2.51 41.49 -28.08
N SER A 54 -2.33 42.79 -27.94
CA SER A 54 -2.46 43.44 -26.65
C SER A 54 -2.89 44.89 -26.73
N ARG A 55 -3.39 45.42 -25.60
CA ARG A 55 -3.82 46.81 -25.44
C ARG A 55 -3.12 47.42 -24.24
N VAL A 56 -2.43 48.55 -24.45
CA VAL A 56 -1.65 49.24 -23.40
C VAL A 56 -2.09 50.70 -23.28
N ARG A 57 -2.31 51.16 -22.06
CA ARG A 57 -2.71 52.54 -21.73
C ARG A 57 -1.50 53.48 -21.75
N GLY A 58 -1.48 54.41 -22.70
CA GLY A 58 -0.56 55.55 -22.76
C GLY A 58 -1.32 56.88 -22.62
N SER A 59 -1.02 57.85 -23.48
CA SER A 59 -1.86 59.06 -23.64
C SER A 59 -3.23 58.72 -24.23
N THR A 60 -3.27 57.70 -25.09
CA THR A 60 -4.47 56.99 -25.55
C THR A 60 -4.28 55.49 -25.31
N ILE A 61 -5.26 54.66 -25.67
CA ILE A 61 -5.06 53.21 -25.71
C ILE A 61 -4.30 52.88 -27.01
N TYR A 62 -3.19 52.17 -26.88
CA TYR A 62 -2.41 51.67 -28.01
C TYR A 62 -2.61 50.18 -28.15
N GLU A 63 -2.83 49.73 -29.38
CA GLU A 63 -3.01 48.34 -29.75
C GLU A 63 -1.72 47.83 -30.37
N GLN A 64 -1.42 46.55 -30.12
CA GLN A 64 -0.15 45.97 -30.51
C GLN A 64 -0.34 44.56 -31.06
N LYS A 65 0.55 44.23 -31.98
CA LYS A 65 0.76 42.88 -32.49
C LYS A 65 2.25 42.56 -32.32
N ILE A 66 2.56 41.51 -31.58
CA ILE A 66 3.93 41.06 -31.35
C ILE A 66 4.05 39.67 -31.95
N VAL A 67 4.99 39.49 -32.87
CA VAL A 67 5.30 38.19 -33.48
C VAL A 67 6.63 37.70 -32.92
N LEU A 68 6.65 36.44 -32.50
CA LEU A 68 7.86 35.70 -32.13
C LEU A 68 8.09 34.63 -33.22
N PRO A 69 8.91 34.91 -34.24
CA PRO A 69 9.33 33.91 -35.21
C PRO A 69 10.08 32.82 -34.42
N ASN A 70 9.70 31.55 -34.56
CA ASN A 70 10.24 30.37 -33.83
C ASN A 70 9.68 30.12 -32.41
N GLY A 71 9.02 31.10 -31.79
CA GLY A 71 8.31 30.93 -30.53
C GLY A 71 9.16 30.78 -29.26
N ASP A 72 10.48 30.94 -29.35
CA ASP A 72 11.44 30.91 -28.25
C ASP A 72 11.89 32.31 -27.78
N GLY A 73 11.39 33.35 -28.44
CA GLY A 73 11.68 34.76 -28.11
C GLY A 73 13.08 35.22 -28.51
N SER A 74 13.85 34.44 -29.28
CA SER A 74 15.16 34.89 -29.79
C SER A 74 15.02 36.15 -30.66
N GLU A 75 13.92 36.22 -31.43
CA GLU A 75 13.57 37.34 -32.29
C GLU A 75 12.19 37.88 -31.91
N ILE A 76 12.06 39.20 -31.86
CA ILE A 76 10.84 39.88 -31.41
C ILE A 76 10.46 40.99 -32.40
N GLU A 77 9.32 40.82 -33.06
CA GLU A 77 8.77 41.80 -33.98
C GLU A 77 7.48 42.42 -33.41
N GLY A 78 7.60 43.58 -32.78
CA GLY A 78 6.49 44.29 -32.17
C GLY A 78 6.03 45.50 -32.98
N GLU A 79 4.79 45.44 -33.47
CA GLU A 79 4.08 46.59 -34.03
C GLU A 79 3.13 47.19 -32.99
N CYS A 80 3.12 48.51 -32.88
CA CYS A 80 2.29 49.24 -31.93
C CYS A 80 1.70 50.49 -32.58
N SER A 81 0.42 50.77 -32.34
CA SER A 81 -0.27 51.95 -32.86
C SER A 81 0.18 53.30 -32.24
N CYS A 82 1.29 53.33 -31.51
CA CYS A 82 1.86 54.56 -30.96
C CYS A 82 2.78 55.27 -31.96
N PRO A 83 3.11 56.56 -31.75
CA PRO A 83 3.97 57.31 -32.68
C PRO A 83 5.37 56.72 -32.90
N VAL A 84 5.85 55.85 -32.01
CA VAL A 84 7.14 55.15 -32.16
C VAL A 84 7.03 53.93 -33.09
N GLY A 85 5.84 53.34 -33.21
CA GLY A 85 5.54 52.30 -34.20
C GLY A 85 6.09 50.91 -33.87
N TYR A 86 7.42 50.75 -33.80
CA TYR A 86 8.08 49.46 -33.72
C TYR A 86 8.84 49.27 -32.40
N ASN A 87 8.78 48.06 -31.83
CA ASN A 87 9.46 47.63 -30.59
C ASN A 87 9.56 48.73 -29.51
N CYS A 88 8.44 49.42 -29.30
CA CYS A 88 8.39 50.54 -28.37
C CYS A 88 8.28 50.07 -26.91
N LYS A 89 8.35 51.03 -25.98
CA LYS A 89 8.17 50.77 -24.53
C LYS A 89 6.89 50.01 -24.20
N HIS A 90 5.83 50.18 -24.99
CA HIS A 90 4.57 49.50 -24.75
C HIS A 90 4.64 48.01 -25.13
N VAL A 91 5.42 47.65 -26.15
CA VAL A 91 5.71 46.25 -26.53
C VAL A 91 6.54 45.58 -25.43
N ALA A 92 7.59 46.27 -24.96
CA ALA A 92 8.41 45.79 -23.84
C ALA A 92 7.57 45.54 -22.57
N ALA A 93 6.61 46.41 -22.25
CA ALA A 93 5.70 46.23 -21.11
C ALA A 93 4.87 44.94 -21.19
N VAL A 94 4.42 44.55 -22.38
CA VAL A 94 3.64 43.33 -22.61
C VAL A 94 4.52 42.09 -22.45
N LEU A 95 5.75 42.13 -22.94
CA LEU A 95 6.73 41.04 -22.78
C LEU A 95 7.07 40.80 -21.31
N PHE A 96 7.22 41.86 -20.50
CA PHE A 96 7.39 41.73 -19.05
C PHE A 96 6.18 41.08 -18.36
N LYS A 97 4.96 41.40 -18.80
CA LYS A 97 3.74 40.77 -18.28
C LYS A 97 3.71 39.28 -18.60
N VAL A 98 3.96 38.92 -19.86
CA VAL A 98 4.00 37.53 -20.32
C VAL A 98 5.08 36.73 -19.59
N MET A 99 6.29 37.28 -19.43
CA MET A 99 7.39 36.65 -18.66
C MET A 99 7.00 36.42 -17.19
N LYS A 100 6.28 37.34 -16.56
CA LYS A 100 5.84 37.17 -15.16
C LYS A 100 4.71 36.15 -15.02
N GLU A 101 3.77 36.14 -15.94
CA GLU A 101 2.66 35.18 -15.97
C GLU A 101 3.16 33.75 -16.25
N GLN A 102 4.21 33.57 -17.05
CA GLN A 102 4.95 32.30 -17.20
C GLN A 102 5.52 31.80 -15.86
N GLN A 103 6.17 32.68 -15.09
CA GLN A 103 6.69 32.36 -13.75
C GLN A 103 5.59 32.06 -12.72
N SER A 104 4.34 32.39 -13.02
CA SER A 104 3.19 32.26 -12.12
C SER A 104 2.40 30.96 -12.33
N THR A 105 2.82 30.06 -13.23
CA THR A 105 2.24 28.71 -13.41
C THR A 105 3.02 27.66 -12.59
N PRO A 106 2.51 27.16 -11.44
CA PRO A 106 3.40 26.59 -10.41
C PRO A 106 3.75 25.09 -10.51
N ASN A 107 3.04 24.27 -11.30
CA ASN A 107 3.17 22.80 -11.19
C ASN A 107 4.21 22.18 -12.15
N VAL A 108 4.16 22.46 -13.45
CA VAL A 108 4.97 21.71 -14.44
C VAL A 108 6.46 22.04 -14.36
N ALA A 109 6.83 23.31 -14.18
CA ALA A 109 8.23 23.73 -14.06
C ALA A 109 8.89 23.28 -12.75
N ARG A 110 8.10 23.13 -11.68
CA ARG A 110 8.57 22.60 -10.40
C ARG A 110 8.83 21.11 -10.49
N GLU A 111 7.92 20.36 -11.10
CA GLU A 111 8.09 18.93 -11.35
C GLU A 111 9.30 18.64 -12.22
N GLN A 112 9.47 19.34 -13.36
CA GLN A 112 10.63 19.15 -14.23
C GLN A 112 11.97 19.51 -13.57
N LYS A 113 12.00 20.57 -12.74
CA LYS A 113 13.21 20.96 -12.00
C LYS A 113 13.54 19.97 -10.88
N MET A 114 12.52 19.39 -10.24
CA MET A 114 12.71 18.31 -9.25
C MET A 114 13.18 17.02 -9.94
N LEU A 115 12.56 16.64 -11.05
CA LEU A 115 12.95 15.47 -11.86
C LEU A 115 14.41 15.57 -12.32
N ASN A 116 14.84 16.74 -12.79
CA ASN A 116 16.24 16.97 -13.19
C ASN A 116 17.20 16.91 -12.00
N ARG A 117 16.80 17.41 -10.82
CA ARG A 117 17.64 17.33 -9.60
C ARG A 117 17.73 15.89 -9.09
N GLU A 118 16.65 15.14 -9.13
CA GLU A 118 16.60 13.72 -8.77
C GLU A 118 17.44 12.88 -9.73
N ALA A 119 17.32 13.11 -11.05
CA ALA A 119 18.13 12.44 -12.06
C ALA A 119 19.63 12.74 -11.91
N GLN A 120 20.00 14.00 -11.64
CA GLN A 120 21.40 14.36 -11.37
C GLN A 120 21.92 13.75 -10.06
N THR A 121 21.10 13.73 -9.01
CA THR A 121 21.45 13.08 -7.73
C THR A 121 21.65 11.59 -7.93
N TRP A 122 20.75 10.92 -8.66
CA TRP A 122 20.86 9.52 -9.02
C TRP A 122 22.11 9.24 -9.86
N LEU A 123 22.37 10.02 -10.92
CA LEU A 123 23.50 9.83 -11.81
C LEU A 123 24.83 9.98 -11.06
N ASN A 124 24.94 10.98 -10.18
CA ASN A 124 26.12 11.17 -9.34
C ASN A 124 26.32 9.99 -8.38
N LYS A 125 25.24 9.51 -7.74
CA LYS A 125 25.30 8.31 -6.89
C LYS A 125 25.80 7.10 -7.69
N PHE A 126 25.21 6.85 -8.85
CA PHE A 126 25.57 5.73 -9.73
C PHE A 126 27.04 5.77 -10.17
N ILE A 127 27.51 6.94 -10.64
CA ILE A 127 28.90 7.13 -11.06
C ILE A 127 29.87 6.88 -9.90
N GLU A 128 29.58 7.43 -8.72
CA GLU A 128 30.47 7.35 -7.56
C GLU A 128 30.52 5.95 -6.95
N THR A 129 29.38 5.26 -6.83
CA THR A 129 29.33 3.86 -6.36
C THR A 129 30.08 2.93 -7.31
N THR A 130 30.00 3.15 -8.63
CA THR A 130 30.68 2.31 -9.62
C THR A 130 32.20 2.56 -9.69
N LYS A 131 32.64 3.80 -9.44
CA LYS A 131 34.08 4.17 -9.45
C LYS A 131 34.86 3.72 -8.22
N GLU A 132 34.19 3.24 -7.17
CA GLU A 132 34.77 2.98 -5.85
C GLU A 132 35.90 1.94 -5.86
N ALA A 133 36.02 1.14 -6.92
CA ALA A 133 37.03 0.10 -7.05
C ALA A 133 38.49 0.60 -7.12
N ASN A 134 38.78 1.86 -7.47
CA ASN A 134 40.17 2.32 -7.72
C ASN A 134 40.44 3.80 -7.41
N ILE A 135 40.22 4.27 -6.17
CA ILE A 135 40.65 5.62 -5.78
C ILE A 135 41.84 5.57 -4.82
N HIS A 136 43.04 5.79 -5.34
CA HIS A 136 44.20 6.20 -4.53
C HIS A 136 44.13 7.70 -4.26
N LEU A 137 43.73 8.08 -3.05
CA LEU A 137 43.78 9.46 -2.57
C LEU A 137 45.21 9.75 -2.10
N LYS A 138 46.08 10.26 -2.99
CA LYS A 138 47.37 10.83 -2.59
C LYS A 138 47.17 12.29 -2.18
N GLU A 139 47.58 12.62 -0.97
CA GLU A 139 47.51 13.98 -0.44
C GLU A 139 48.68 14.81 -0.97
N GLU A 140 48.40 15.94 -1.62
CA GLU A 140 49.42 16.94 -1.89
C GLU A 140 49.67 17.78 -0.62
N PRO A 141 50.95 18.02 -0.25
CA PRO A 141 51.26 18.77 0.96
C PRO A 141 50.82 20.23 0.79
N GLN A 142 49.87 20.66 1.63
CA GLN A 142 49.38 22.03 1.69
C GLN A 142 49.29 22.54 3.13
N ASP A 143 49.55 23.84 3.31
CA ASP A 143 49.52 24.51 4.62
C ASP A 143 48.11 24.63 5.20
N GLU A 144 47.09 24.81 4.35
CA GLU A 144 45.66 24.86 4.73
C GLU A 144 44.88 23.75 4.02
N PHE A 145 43.91 23.14 4.70
CA PHE A 145 43.08 22.07 4.14
C PHE A 145 41.71 21.98 4.84
N LEU A 146 40.78 21.22 4.25
CA LEU A 146 39.46 20.96 4.80
C LEU A 146 39.46 19.80 5.81
N LEU A 147 38.88 20.05 6.97
CA LEU A 147 38.54 19.05 7.99
C LEU A 147 37.04 18.75 7.96
N TYR A 148 36.72 17.48 8.22
CA TYR A 148 35.36 16.96 8.27
C TYR A 148 35.02 16.62 9.73
N ARG A 149 34.04 17.28 10.33
CA ARG A 149 33.60 17.01 11.71
C ARG A 149 32.20 16.40 11.72
N LEU A 150 32.12 15.16 12.17
CA LEU A 150 30.90 14.40 12.28
C LEU A 150 30.14 14.76 13.56
N PHE A 151 28.82 14.90 13.46
CA PHE A 151 27.87 15.05 14.56
C PHE A 151 28.20 16.19 15.54
N GLU A 152 28.88 17.24 15.06
CA GLU A 152 29.12 18.47 15.83
C GLU A 152 27.94 19.43 15.64
N TYR A 153 26.80 19.10 16.25
CA TYR A 153 25.56 19.87 16.10
C TYR A 153 25.70 21.29 16.67
N ARG A 154 25.94 22.27 15.79
CA ARG A 154 26.08 23.70 16.16
C ARG A 154 24.90 24.57 15.74
N ASN A 155 24.17 24.15 14.70
CA ASN A 155 23.02 24.85 14.17
C ASN A 155 21.74 24.06 14.49
N TYR A 156 20.58 24.70 14.42
CA TYR A 156 19.26 24.05 14.57
C TYR A 156 18.89 23.08 13.42
N ASP A 157 19.81 22.81 12.48
CA ASP A 157 19.55 22.02 11.28
C ASP A 157 20.01 20.56 11.35
N ASN A 158 20.50 20.11 12.52
CA ASN A 158 20.88 18.73 12.84
C ASN A 158 21.70 18.03 11.73
N SER A 159 22.60 18.75 11.08
CA SER A 159 23.47 18.17 10.04
C SER A 159 24.52 17.26 10.66
N ASP A 160 24.71 16.08 10.08
CA ASP A 160 25.67 15.08 10.53
C ASP A 160 27.12 15.48 10.22
N LEU A 161 27.34 16.47 9.34
CA LEU A 161 28.67 16.90 8.93
C LEU A 161 28.84 18.42 8.91
N GLU A 162 29.94 18.87 9.52
CA GLU A 162 30.47 20.23 9.48
C GLU A 162 31.86 20.28 8.85
N PHE A 163 32.22 21.43 8.29
CA PHE A 163 33.49 21.64 7.61
C PHE A 163 34.34 22.71 8.29
N TYR A 164 35.63 22.45 8.46
CA TYR A 164 36.56 23.42 9.04
C TYR A 164 37.77 23.62 8.15
N ARG A 165 38.19 24.86 7.98
CA ARG A 165 39.48 25.19 7.38
C ARG A 165 40.54 25.12 8.47
N ALA A 166 41.46 24.17 8.36
CA ALA A 166 42.54 23.98 9.33
C ALA A 166 43.92 24.17 8.70
N LYS A 167 44.95 24.26 9.55
CA LYS A 167 46.35 24.34 9.14
C LYS A 167 47.21 23.32 9.86
N ARG A 168 48.28 22.86 9.22
CA ARG A 168 49.33 22.08 9.91
C ARG A 168 50.18 23.01 10.78
N LEU A 169 50.33 22.67 12.05
CA LEU A 169 51.15 23.41 13.01
C LEU A 169 52.60 22.96 12.92
N LYS A 170 53.55 23.84 13.26
CA LYS A 170 55.00 23.59 13.20
C LYS A 170 55.48 22.36 14.00
N ARG A 171 54.66 21.86 14.94
CA ARG A 171 54.95 20.67 15.78
C ARG A 171 54.24 19.39 15.29
N GLY A 172 53.65 19.39 14.09
CA GLY A 172 53.00 18.22 13.47
C GLY A 172 51.51 18.06 13.81
N GLY A 173 50.95 18.85 14.73
CA GLY A 173 49.51 18.86 15.03
C GLY A 173 48.68 19.70 14.05
N ILE A 174 47.35 19.65 14.17
CA ILE A 174 46.41 20.40 13.32
C ILE A 174 45.77 21.53 14.15
N SER A 175 45.55 22.70 13.56
CA SER A 175 44.85 23.79 14.23
C SER A 175 43.37 23.43 14.48
N LYS A 176 42.72 24.06 15.48
CA LYS A 176 41.28 23.89 15.74
C LYS A 176 40.39 24.22 14.53
N GLY A 177 40.93 24.95 13.56
CA GLY A 177 40.26 25.34 12.34
C GLY A 177 39.24 26.46 12.51
N THR A 178 38.81 27.01 11.38
CA THR A 178 37.70 27.99 11.30
C THR A 178 36.54 27.33 10.58
N LEU A 179 35.33 27.42 11.14
CA LEU A 179 34.11 26.87 10.52
C LEU A 179 33.92 27.43 9.10
N VAL A 180 33.63 26.54 8.16
CA VAL A 180 33.34 26.86 6.76
C VAL A 180 31.85 26.64 6.54
N SER A 181 31.15 27.69 6.11
CA SER A 181 29.72 27.60 5.77
C SER A 181 29.49 26.61 4.62
N ARG A 182 28.53 25.71 4.82
CA ARG A 182 28.07 24.74 3.82
C ARG A 182 27.46 25.45 2.60
N GLU A 183 26.77 26.57 2.82
CA GLU A 183 26.18 27.38 1.76
C GLU A 183 27.25 27.79 0.75
N ASN A 184 28.33 28.40 1.24
CA ASN A 184 29.44 28.86 0.42
C ASN A 184 30.19 27.70 -0.23
N LEU A 185 30.41 26.61 0.51
CA LEU A 185 31.14 25.44 0.01
C LEU A 185 30.49 24.78 -1.22
N PHE A 186 29.16 24.80 -1.31
CA PHE A 186 28.40 24.16 -2.39
C PHE A 186 27.81 25.15 -3.43
N ILE A 187 28.01 26.48 -3.30
CA ILE A 187 27.53 27.49 -4.27
C ILE A 187 28.70 28.11 -5.06
N ASP A 188 29.88 28.26 -4.45
CA ASP A 188 31.00 28.94 -5.10
C ASP A 188 31.46 28.17 -6.36
N TYR A 189 31.46 28.84 -7.51
CA TYR A 189 31.95 28.29 -8.79
C TYR A 189 33.48 28.24 -8.86
N GLU A 190 34.17 28.85 -7.89
CA GLU A 190 35.63 28.85 -7.79
C GLU A 190 36.09 28.08 -6.54
N TRP A 191 36.96 27.09 -6.74
CA TRP A 191 37.57 26.35 -5.63
C TRP A 191 38.50 27.26 -4.83
N ARG A 192 38.21 27.41 -3.54
CA ARG A 192 39.08 28.14 -2.61
C ARG A 192 40.39 27.41 -2.40
N SER A 193 41.45 28.14 -2.06
CA SER A 193 42.81 27.60 -1.95
C SER A 193 42.91 26.38 -1.05
N TYR A 194 42.19 26.32 0.08
CA TYR A 194 42.21 25.19 1.03
C TYR A 194 41.45 23.92 0.59
N ILE A 195 40.84 23.92 -0.61
CA ILE A 195 40.11 22.77 -1.17
C ILE A 195 41.03 22.03 -2.15
N ASN A 196 41.51 20.86 -1.75
CA ASN A 196 42.41 20.05 -2.57
C ASN A 196 41.66 19.04 -3.45
N ASP A 197 42.39 18.29 -4.27
CA ASP A 197 41.80 17.34 -5.22
C ASP A 197 41.07 16.17 -4.55
N ILE A 198 41.43 15.80 -3.31
CA ILE A 198 40.67 14.82 -2.52
C ILE A 198 39.31 15.41 -2.18
N ASP A 199 39.27 16.66 -1.72
CA ASP A 199 38.04 17.36 -1.36
C ASP A 199 37.15 17.59 -2.59
N LYS A 200 37.72 18.00 -3.73
CA LYS A 200 36.98 18.16 -5.01
C LYS A 200 36.32 16.87 -5.48
N LYS A 201 36.90 15.70 -5.16
CA LYS A 201 36.33 14.38 -5.47
C LYS A 201 35.24 13.96 -4.48
N LEU A 202 35.25 14.46 -3.24
CA LEU A 202 34.29 14.10 -2.19
C LEU A 202 33.07 15.02 -2.15
N LEU A 203 33.24 16.30 -2.48
CA LEU A 203 32.16 17.29 -2.43
C LEU A 203 30.95 16.96 -3.32
N PRO A 204 31.11 16.43 -4.55
CA PRO A 204 29.97 15.97 -5.34
C PRO A 204 29.20 14.83 -4.67
N SER A 205 29.91 13.92 -3.98
CA SER A 205 29.28 12.82 -3.24
C SER A 205 28.47 13.34 -2.06
N LEU A 206 29.02 14.31 -1.32
CA LEU A 206 28.36 14.99 -0.20
C LEU A 206 27.17 15.85 -0.65
N LEU A 207 27.25 16.48 -1.82
CA LEU A 207 26.14 17.24 -2.42
C LEU A 207 24.92 16.34 -2.65
N SER A 208 25.16 15.06 -2.98
CA SER A 208 24.11 14.06 -3.20
C SER A 208 23.48 13.52 -1.90
N LEU A 209 24.02 13.89 -0.73
CA LEU A 209 23.49 13.60 0.60
C LEU A 209 22.74 14.79 1.23
N LEU A 210 22.63 15.91 0.52
CA LEU A 210 21.92 17.08 1.05
C LEU A 210 20.43 16.76 1.26
N ASN A 211 19.95 17.02 2.47
CA ASN A 211 18.55 16.82 2.83
C ASN A 211 17.68 17.84 2.09
N SER A 212 16.83 17.36 1.17
CA SER A 212 15.94 18.22 0.38
C SER A 212 14.72 18.72 1.16
N ARG A 213 14.43 18.14 2.35
CA ARG A 213 13.25 18.48 3.16
C ARG A 213 13.37 19.85 3.84
N HIS A 214 14.58 20.31 4.14
CA HIS A 214 14.81 21.66 4.65
C HIS A 214 15.20 22.61 3.51
N ARG A 215 14.21 23.33 2.98
CA ARG A 215 14.35 24.24 1.81
C ARG A 215 15.44 25.32 1.94
N TYR A 216 16.01 25.52 3.12
CA TYR A 216 17.03 26.53 3.39
C TYR A 216 18.29 25.99 4.09
N SER A 217 18.32 24.74 4.56
CA SER A 217 19.53 24.18 5.19
C SER A 217 20.20 23.21 4.23
N LYS A 218 21.48 23.43 3.94
CA LYS A 218 22.33 22.44 3.25
C LYS A 218 22.80 21.38 4.24
N SER A 219 21.88 20.83 5.02
CA SER A 219 22.19 19.78 6.00
C SER A 219 22.55 18.47 5.28
N ILE A 220 23.56 17.79 5.78
CA ILE A 220 24.02 16.49 5.29
C ILE A 220 23.53 15.44 6.27
N VAL A 221 22.90 14.39 5.74
CA VAL A 221 22.46 13.24 6.55
C VAL A 221 23.04 11.96 5.95
N PHE A 222 23.71 11.15 6.77
CA PHE A 222 24.22 9.86 6.32
C PHE A 222 23.13 8.79 6.47
N ALA A 223 22.53 8.38 5.35
CA ALA A 223 21.49 7.36 5.32
C ALA A 223 21.65 6.40 4.14
N GLY A 224 21.17 5.16 4.32
CA GLY A 224 21.26 4.06 3.37
C GLY A 224 22.69 3.64 3.03
N GLU A 225 22.81 2.85 1.97
CA GLU A 225 24.08 2.32 1.48
C GLU A 225 25.04 3.41 1.00
N TYR A 226 24.49 4.41 0.30
CA TYR A 226 25.28 5.52 -0.20
C TYR A 226 25.83 6.40 0.93
N GLY A 227 25.07 6.60 2.01
CA GLY A 227 25.54 7.29 3.21
C GLY A 227 26.72 6.57 3.87
N ALA A 228 26.58 5.25 4.10
CA ALA A 228 27.65 4.41 4.65
C ALA A 228 28.93 4.48 3.80
N MET A 229 28.77 4.37 2.48
CA MET A 229 29.86 4.46 1.50
C MET A 229 30.61 5.79 1.59
N VAL A 230 29.90 6.92 1.52
CA VAL A 230 30.51 8.26 1.59
C VAL A 230 31.22 8.46 2.94
N LEU A 231 30.63 7.99 4.04
CA LEU A 231 31.25 8.07 5.37
C LEU A 231 32.59 7.30 5.41
N ARG A 232 32.63 6.06 4.91
CA ARG A 232 33.90 5.30 4.80
C ARG A 232 34.94 6.03 3.93
N ARG A 233 34.51 6.69 2.86
CA ARG A 233 35.42 7.50 2.01
C ARG A 233 35.97 8.73 2.75
N LEU A 234 35.17 9.40 3.57
CA LEU A 234 35.64 10.49 4.42
C LEU A 234 36.74 10.03 5.38
N LEU A 235 36.58 8.86 6.00
CA LEU A 235 37.59 8.31 6.93
C LEU A 235 38.93 8.01 6.24
N LYS A 236 38.91 7.52 4.98
CA LYS A 236 40.13 7.27 4.19
C LYS A 236 40.98 8.52 3.97
N THR A 237 40.44 9.73 4.17
CA THR A 237 41.22 10.97 4.08
C THR A 237 42.13 11.21 5.28
N ASN A 238 41.91 10.51 6.42
CA ASN A 238 42.51 10.84 7.73
C ASN A 238 42.21 12.29 8.20
N ARG A 239 41.15 12.92 7.71
CA ARG A 239 40.70 14.28 8.07
C ARG A 239 39.29 14.32 8.66
N CYS A 240 38.72 13.15 8.96
CA CYS A 240 37.38 13.00 9.51
C CYS A 240 37.46 12.78 11.01
N TYR A 241 36.75 13.60 11.79
CA TYR A 241 36.81 13.64 13.25
C TYR A 241 35.40 13.49 13.81
N PHE A 242 35.26 12.72 14.88
CA PHE A 242 34.01 12.71 15.64
C PHE A 242 33.98 13.92 16.58
N GLN A 243 32.99 14.79 16.40
CA GLN A 243 32.79 16.00 17.19
C GLN A 243 34.09 16.83 17.38
N SER A 244 34.45 17.15 18.62
CA SER A 244 35.64 17.92 18.97
C SER A 244 36.87 17.07 19.31
N ASN A 245 36.88 15.78 18.94
CA ASN A 245 38.04 14.92 19.14
C ASN A 245 39.29 15.51 18.44
N MET A 246 40.46 15.25 19.03
CA MET A 246 41.77 15.74 18.57
C MET A 246 42.42 14.78 17.57
N GLU A 247 41.95 13.54 17.48
CA GLU A 247 42.44 12.53 16.55
C GLU A 247 41.40 12.15 15.49
N PRO A 248 41.83 11.90 14.23
CA PRO A 248 40.91 11.49 13.18
C PRO A 248 40.36 10.09 13.49
N LEU A 249 39.07 9.92 13.18
CA LEU A 249 38.36 8.66 13.33
C LEU A 249 38.95 7.60 12.40
N LYS A 250 39.19 6.40 12.93
CA LYS A 250 39.74 5.27 12.16
C LYS A 250 38.67 4.24 11.89
N TYR A 251 38.72 3.61 10.72
CA TYR A 251 37.81 2.50 10.40
C TYR A 251 38.44 1.16 10.82
N THR A 252 37.66 0.27 11.43
CA THR A 252 38.04 -1.13 11.65
C THR A 252 37.08 -2.05 10.90
N PRO A 253 37.59 -3.10 10.21
CA PRO A 253 36.75 -4.02 9.45
C PRO A 253 36.08 -5.09 10.32
N THR A 254 36.30 -5.07 11.64
CA THR A 254 35.71 -6.05 12.56
C THR A 254 34.32 -5.55 12.99
N PRO A 255 33.23 -6.17 12.52
CA PRO A 255 31.89 -5.75 12.89
C PRO A 255 31.54 -6.17 14.32
N LYS A 256 30.49 -5.54 14.87
CA LYS A 256 29.88 -5.91 16.15
C LYS A 256 28.44 -6.37 15.91
N VAL A 257 28.06 -7.52 16.43
CA VAL A 257 26.65 -7.98 16.41
C VAL A 257 25.85 -7.16 17.42
N LEU A 258 24.81 -6.48 16.95
CA LEU A 258 23.88 -5.73 17.79
C LEU A 258 22.76 -6.64 18.26
N THR A 259 22.60 -6.69 19.58
CA THR A 259 21.51 -7.43 20.22
C THR A 259 20.79 -6.51 21.20
N PHE A 260 19.49 -6.70 21.32
CA PHE A 260 18.68 -6.03 22.34
C PHE A 260 18.25 -7.02 23.40
N SER A 261 18.22 -6.59 24.65
CA SER A 261 17.79 -7.38 25.81
C SER A 261 17.02 -6.50 26.78
N TRP A 262 16.10 -7.09 27.53
CA TRP A 262 15.42 -6.38 28.61
C TRP A 262 16.31 -6.31 29.84
N GLN A 263 16.56 -5.09 30.32
CA GLN A 263 17.07 -4.83 31.66
C GLN A 263 15.87 -4.75 32.60
N GLU A 264 15.66 -5.80 33.37
CA GLU A 264 14.52 -5.94 34.29
C GLU A 264 14.81 -5.24 35.62
N GLY A 265 14.01 -4.23 35.95
CA GLY A 265 14.00 -3.57 37.26
C GLY A 265 12.80 -4.01 38.11
N GLU A 266 12.75 -3.55 39.37
CA GLU A 266 11.68 -3.94 40.32
C GLU A 266 10.28 -3.50 39.87
N GLU A 267 10.14 -2.25 39.38
CA GLU A 267 8.85 -1.69 38.95
C GLU A 267 8.72 -1.50 37.43
N LYS A 268 9.86 -1.26 36.76
CA LYS A 268 9.94 -0.96 35.33
C LYS A 268 11.08 -1.74 34.69
N SER A 269 10.89 -2.08 33.43
CA SER A 269 11.91 -2.73 32.60
C SER A 269 12.19 -1.87 31.38
N GLN A 270 13.45 -1.88 30.93
CA GLN A 270 13.89 -1.13 29.77
C GLN A 270 14.50 -2.06 28.73
N LEU A 271 14.20 -1.82 27.45
CA LEU A 271 14.91 -2.49 26.38
C LEU A 271 16.24 -1.77 26.14
N VAL A 272 17.35 -2.49 26.27
CA VAL A 272 18.70 -1.95 26.10
C VAL A 272 19.46 -2.73 25.04
N SER A 273 20.33 -2.04 24.31
CA SER A 273 21.25 -2.70 23.38
C SER A 273 22.52 -3.17 24.10
N ASN A 274 23.29 -4.04 23.47
CA ASN A 274 24.65 -4.40 23.92
C ASN A 274 25.72 -3.34 23.54
N LEU A 275 25.30 -2.14 23.14
CA LEU A 275 26.19 -1.00 22.96
C LEU A 275 26.45 -0.30 24.29
N SER A 276 27.68 0.13 24.53
CA SER A 276 28.03 0.97 25.67
C SER A 276 27.66 2.44 25.44
N ASP A 277 27.58 3.24 26.51
CA ASP A 277 27.27 4.68 26.41
C ASP A 277 28.24 5.47 25.50
N ASP A 278 29.48 4.98 25.35
CA ASP A 278 30.52 5.57 24.49
C ASP A 278 30.38 5.16 23.01
N GLU A 279 29.42 4.30 22.67
CA GLU A 279 29.21 3.78 21.31
C GLU A 279 28.00 4.47 20.66
N TYR A 280 28.26 5.35 19.70
CA TYR A 280 27.25 6.12 18.98
C TYR A 280 26.78 5.36 17.73
N LEU A 281 25.54 4.86 17.74
CA LEU A 281 24.94 4.13 16.63
C LEU A 281 24.41 5.09 15.55
N ILE A 282 24.77 4.83 14.29
CA ILE A 282 24.26 5.51 13.09
C ILE A 282 23.26 4.57 12.40
N SER A 283 22.06 4.47 12.99
CA SER A 283 20.98 3.54 12.61
C SER A 283 20.51 3.71 11.16
N ALA A 284 20.55 4.94 10.63
CA ALA A 284 20.03 5.29 9.31
C ALA A 284 20.85 4.73 8.12
N THR A 285 22.06 4.22 8.37
CA THR A 285 22.97 3.69 7.32
C THR A 285 22.75 2.20 7.07
N ILE A 286 23.14 1.70 5.87
CA ILE A 286 23.04 0.28 5.51
C ILE A 286 24.40 -0.20 4.95
N PRO A 287 25.11 -1.15 5.57
CA PRO A 287 24.85 -1.64 6.93
C PRO A 287 24.94 -0.50 7.96
N PRO A 288 24.29 -0.62 9.13
CA PRO A 288 24.43 0.36 10.19
C PRO A 288 25.89 0.46 10.64
N LEU A 289 26.29 1.68 11.03
CA LEU A 289 27.64 1.97 11.49
C LEU A 289 27.59 2.41 12.95
N CYS A 290 28.67 2.19 13.70
CA CYS A 290 28.79 2.66 15.08
C CYS A 290 30.17 3.28 15.32
N ILE A 291 30.19 4.35 16.12
CA ILE A 291 31.40 5.05 16.54
C ILE A 291 31.67 4.74 18.01
N ASP A 292 32.75 4.01 18.30
CA ASP A 292 33.30 3.90 19.66
C ASP A 292 34.15 5.15 19.91
N THR A 293 33.62 6.05 20.75
CA THR A 293 34.23 7.35 21.05
C THR A 293 35.46 7.23 21.96
N THR A 294 35.56 6.15 22.73
CA THR A 294 36.69 5.85 23.62
C THR A 294 37.88 5.32 22.83
N LYS A 295 37.66 4.39 21.89
CA LYS A 295 38.70 3.86 20.99
C LYS A 295 38.93 4.75 19.75
N ASN A 296 38.04 5.71 19.51
CA ASN A 296 38.00 6.56 18.31
C ASN A 296 37.96 5.73 17.01
N LEU A 297 37.05 4.75 16.98
CA LEU A 297 36.88 3.80 15.88
C LEU A 297 35.46 3.86 15.29
N LEU A 298 35.35 3.74 13.97
CA LEU A 298 34.11 3.44 13.25
C LEU A 298 34.12 1.97 12.82
N TYR A 299 33.03 1.26 13.05
CA TYR A 299 32.83 -0.12 12.59
C TYR A 299 31.40 -0.37 12.14
N GLU A 300 31.21 -1.46 11.40
CA GLU A 300 29.90 -1.93 10.97
C GLU A 300 29.20 -2.71 12.07
N VAL A 301 27.87 -2.61 12.07
CA VAL A 301 27.00 -3.29 13.02
C VAL A 301 26.16 -4.31 12.28
N GLU A 302 26.25 -5.56 12.72
CA GLU A 302 25.44 -6.66 12.20
C GLU A 302 24.12 -6.73 12.97
N THR A 303 23.01 -6.76 12.24
CA THR A 303 21.66 -6.75 12.84
C THR A 303 20.64 -7.29 11.84
N PRO A 304 19.62 -8.04 12.29
CA PRO A 304 18.51 -8.47 11.44
C PRO A 304 17.48 -7.35 11.19
N TYR A 305 17.57 -6.23 11.93
CA TYR A 305 16.58 -5.16 11.90
C TYR A 305 16.87 -4.10 10.82
N ALA A 306 15.80 -3.62 10.17
CA ALA A 306 15.86 -2.47 9.28
C ALA A 306 16.14 -1.15 10.05
N PRO A 307 16.67 -0.10 9.40
CA PRO A 307 16.98 1.19 10.02
C PRO A 307 15.86 1.80 10.86
N GLU A 308 14.62 1.77 10.35
CA GLU A 308 13.46 2.33 11.04
C GLU A 308 13.12 1.54 12.32
N THR A 309 13.28 0.22 12.28
CA THR A 309 13.08 -0.66 13.45
C THR A 309 14.19 -0.43 14.47
N LEU A 310 15.45 -0.29 14.04
CA LEU A 310 16.58 0.01 14.92
C LEU A 310 16.37 1.32 15.70
N GLU A 311 15.86 2.35 15.03
CA GLU A 311 15.56 3.63 15.67
C GLU A 311 14.50 3.47 16.76
N LEU A 312 13.44 2.69 16.51
CA LEU A 312 12.38 2.43 17.48
C LEU A 312 12.87 1.58 18.66
N LEU A 313 13.68 0.55 18.41
CA LEU A 313 14.24 -0.30 19.46
C LEU A 313 15.24 0.45 20.35
N SER A 314 16.08 1.30 19.74
CA SER A 314 17.09 2.10 20.45
C SER A 314 16.47 3.20 21.33
N ASN A 315 15.29 3.69 20.94
CA ASN A 315 14.54 4.71 21.68
C ASN A 315 13.31 4.13 22.41
N ALA A 316 13.31 2.82 22.67
CA ALA A 316 12.21 2.16 23.38
C ALA A 316 12.06 2.76 24.80
N PRO A 317 10.84 3.17 25.20
CA PRO A 317 10.64 3.75 26.52
C PRO A 317 10.79 2.70 27.62
N GLU A 318 11.12 3.15 28.83
CA GLU A 318 10.93 2.31 30.02
C GLU A 318 9.45 1.96 30.19
N LEU A 319 9.16 0.66 30.34
CA LEU A 319 7.81 0.15 30.49
C LEU A 319 7.57 -0.33 31.93
N PRO A 320 6.42 0.01 32.55
CA PRO A 320 5.99 -0.62 33.79
C PRO A 320 5.86 -2.13 33.62
N ASN A 321 6.38 -2.90 34.58
CA ASN A 321 6.33 -4.37 34.57
C ASN A 321 4.88 -4.90 34.48
N THR A 322 3.91 -4.15 34.99
CA THR A 322 2.47 -4.46 34.88
C THR A 322 1.92 -4.39 33.46
N SER A 323 2.51 -3.54 32.60
CA SER A 323 2.09 -3.34 31.21
C SER A 323 2.88 -4.18 30.21
N LEU A 324 4.12 -4.55 30.58
CA LEU A 324 5.08 -5.24 29.73
C LEU A 324 4.52 -6.51 29.07
N PRO A 325 3.77 -7.40 29.76
CA PRO A 325 3.17 -8.57 29.12
C PRO A 325 2.19 -8.24 28.00
N SER A 326 1.33 -7.24 28.21
CA SER A 326 0.35 -6.83 27.19
C SER A 326 1.01 -6.21 25.96
N VAL A 327 2.10 -5.46 26.14
CA VAL A 327 2.87 -4.87 25.05
C VAL A 327 3.55 -5.97 24.24
N ILE A 328 4.25 -6.88 24.90
CA ILE A 328 4.93 -8.01 24.24
C ILE A 328 3.92 -8.88 23.50
N GLN A 329 2.80 -9.23 24.13
CA GLN A 329 1.75 -10.01 23.49
C GLN A 329 1.26 -9.34 22.20
N LYS A 330 1.00 -8.04 22.25
CA LYS A 330 0.57 -7.29 21.06
C LYS A 330 1.65 -7.25 19.98
N VAL A 331 2.91 -7.04 20.35
CA VAL A 331 4.03 -7.05 19.38
C VAL A 331 4.12 -8.40 18.70
N ILE A 332 4.09 -9.51 19.44
CA ILE A 332 4.21 -10.84 18.83
C ILE A 332 2.97 -11.19 17.98
N GLN A 333 1.77 -10.75 18.37
CA GLN A 333 0.54 -10.97 17.60
C GLN A 333 0.51 -10.20 16.28
N GLU A 334 0.94 -8.94 16.30
CA GLU A 334 0.88 -8.06 15.11
C GLU A 334 2.12 -8.22 14.21
N LEU A 335 3.25 -8.64 14.78
CA LEU A 335 4.55 -8.74 14.10
C LEU A 335 5.22 -10.11 14.34
N PRO A 336 4.58 -11.24 13.99
CA PRO A 336 5.11 -12.58 14.27
C PRO A 336 6.41 -12.91 13.53
N GLU A 337 6.72 -12.20 12.44
CA GLU A 337 7.93 -12.39 11.64
C GLU A 337 9.13 -11.57 12.14
N VAL A 338 8.90 -10.61 13.05
CA VAL A 338 9.98 -9.80 13.61
C VAL A 338 10.54 -10.52 14.83
N GLU A 339 11.84 -10.80 14.83
CA GLU A 339 12.54 -11.32 16.01
C GLU A 339 12.59 -10.25 17.10
N PHE A 340 11.53 -10.12 17.90
CA PHE A 340 11.47 -9.15 18.99
C PHE A 340 12.13 -9.70 20.27
N PRO A 341 12.99 -8.92 20.96
CA PRO A 341 13.63 -9.35 22.20
C PRO A 341 12.60 -9.55 23.33
N LEU A 342 12.68 -10.69 24.01
CA LEU A 342 11.76 -11.06 25.08
C LEU A 342 12.44 -10.99 26.46
N PRO A 343 11.73 -10.54 27.52
CA PRO A 343 12.24 -10.58 28.88
C PRO A 343 12.47 -12.01 29.36
N SER A 344 13.33 -12.18 30.35
CA SER A 344 13.72 -13.48 30.90
C SER A 344 12.57 -14.21 31.61
N THR A 345 11.56 -13.47 32.06
CA THR A 345 10.32 -14.03 32.64
C THR A 345 9.41 -14.71 31.63
N PHE A 346 9.62 -14.49 30.32
CA PHE A 346 8.83 -15.14 29.27
C PHE A 346 9.48 -16.46 28.88
N GLU A 347 8.95 -17.56 29.40
CA GLU A 347 9.30 -18.89 28.90
C GLU A 347 8.70 -19.07 27.50
N ILE A 348 9.56 -19.27 26.49
CA ILE A 348 9.12 -19.56 25.12
C ILE A 348 9.15 -21.07 24.90
N GLU A 349 7.98 -21.65 24.69
CA GLU A 349 7.84 -23.03 24.23
C GLU A 349 7.60 -23.02 22.72
N ARG A 350 8.45 -23.73 21.97
CA ARG A 350 8.29 -23.88 20.53
C ARG A 350 7.59 -25.19 20.22
N VAL A 351 6.45 -25.10 19.55
CA VAL A 351 5.66 -26.25 19.09
C VAL A 351 5.84 -26.38 17.59
N GLU A 352 6.48 -27.46 17.18
CA GLU A 352 6.63 -27.86 15.79
C GLU A 352 5.99 -29.24 15.63
N ALA A 353 4.77 -29.26 15.12
CA ALA A 353 3.96 -30.46 14.98
C ALA A 353 3.30 -30.48 13.59
N THR A 354 2.91 -31.67 13.13
CA THR A 354 2.09 -31.76 11.91
C THR A 354 0.67 -31.24 12.22
N PRO A 355 0.15 -30.27 11.45
CA PRO A 355 -1.19 -29.73 11.67
C PRO A 355 -2.26 -30.80 11.46
N LYS A 356 -3.20 -30.89 12.41
CA LYS A 356 -4.45 -31.64 12.24
C LYS A 356 -5.56 -30.66 11.88
N PRO A 357 -6.23 -30.82 10.73
CA PRO A 357 -7.27 -29.90 10.31
C PRO A 357 -8.50 -30.06 11.21
N HIS A 358 -9.05 -28.92 11.63
CA HIS A 358 -10.25 -28.82 12.44
C HIS A 358 -11.26 -27.90 11.75
N LEU A 359 -12.42 -28.45 11.39
CA LEU A 359 -13.55 -27.70 10.85
C LEU A 359 -14.62 -27.51 11.91
N HIS A 360 -15.04 -26.25 12.07
CA HIS A 360 -16.19 -25.88 12.87
C HIS A 360 -17.31 -25.37 11.96
N LEU A 361 -18.40 -26.10 11.85
CA LEU A 361 -19.60 -25.74 11.06
C LEU A 361 -20.60 -25.07 11.99
N TYR A 362 -21.09 -23.89 11.62
CA TYR A 362 -22.02 -23.12 12.46
C TYR A 362 -22.98 -22.27 11.61
N GLY A 363 -24.14 -21.98 12.17
CA GLY A 363 -25.08 -21.01 11.63
C GLY A 363 -24.84 -19.61 12.22
N ARG A 364 -25.04 -18.57 11.43
CA ARG A 364 -25.06 -17.17 11.88
C ARG A 364 -26.36 -16.53 11.41
N ARG A 365 -27.07 -15.89 12.33
CA ARG A 365 -28.33 -15.19 12.02
C ARG A 365 -28.03 -13.82 11.42
N GLU A 366 -28.57 -13.56 10.24
CA GLU A 366 -28.51 -12.28 9.51
C GLU A 366 -29.95 -11.84 9.20
N GLU A 367 -30.40 -10.76 9.83
CA GLU A 367 -31.78 -10.26 9.75
C GLU A 367 -32.84 -11.37 9.96
N ASN A 368 -33.39 -11.89 8.86
CA ASN A 368 -34.46 -12.89 8.84
C ASN A 368 -34.02 -14.28 8.36
N ARG A 369 -32.73 -14.52 8.14
CA ARG A 369 -32.21 -15.82 7.66
C ARG A 369 -30.97 -16.25 8.42
N THR A 370 -30.76 -17.55 8.50
CA THR A 370 -29.53 -18.14 9.00
C THR A 370 -28.60 -18.43 7.83
N ILE A 371 -27.39 -17.87 7.84
CA ILE A 371 -26.31 -18.22 6.91
C ILE A 371 -25.43 -19.30 7.55
N HIS A 372 -25.05 -20.30 6.75
CA HIS A 372 -24.23 -21.43 7.23
C HIS A 372 -22.80 -21.24 6.78
N LEU A 373 -21.87 -21.39 7.72
CA LEU A 373 -20.46 -21.10 7.56
C LEU A 373 -19.64 -22.28 8.08
N MET A 374 -18.42 -22.44 7.57
CA MET A 374 -17.42 -23.32 8.17
C MET A 374 -16.12 -22.55 8.44
N LYS A 375 -15.58 -22.69 9.64
CA LYS A 375 -14.29 -22.13 10.02
C LYS A 375 -13.24 -23.24 10.05
N LEU A 376 -12.20 -23.08 9.24
CA LEU A 376 -11.04 -23.95 9.24
C LEU A 376 -9.99 -23.43 10.23
N SER A 377 -9.44 -24.36 11.00
CA SER A 377 -8.33 -24.13 11.91
C SER A 377 -7.43 -25.36 11.93
N PHE A 378 -6.21 -25.20 12.43
CA PHE A 378 -5.20 -26.23 12.50
C PHE A 378 -4.78 -26.45 13.94
N LEU A 379 -4.79 -27.70 14.37
CA LEU A 379 -4.32 -28.11 15.68
C LEU A 379 -2.86 -28.56 15.58
N TYR A 380 -2.00 -27.82 16.26
CA TYR A 380 -0.59 -28.14 16.51
C TYR A 380 -0.51 -28.62 17.96
N ASP A 381 -0.46 -29.94 18.15
CA ASP A 381 -0.66 -30.61 19.44
C ASP A 381 -1.94 -30.14 20.15
N SER A 382 -1.84 -29.39 21.24
CA SER A 382 -2.98 -28.83 21.99
C SER A 382 -3.41 -27.43 21.52
N HIS A 383 -2.67 -26.80 20.61
CA HIS A 383 -2.87 -25.40 20.25
C HIS A 383 -3.60 -25.26 18.92
N ARG A 384 -4.64 -24.43 18.90
CA ARG A 384 -5.47 -24.17 17.73
C ARG A 384 -5.05 -22.87 17.07
N VAL A 385 -4.72 -22.93 15.78
CA VAL A 385 -4.38 -21.77 14.93
C VAL A 385 -5.46 -21.62 13.87
N ALA A 386 -6.03 -20.43 13.72
CA ALA A 386 -7.05 -20.20 12.69
C ALA A 386 -6.40 -20.15 11.29
N ALA A 387 -7.06 -20.68 10.26
CA ALA A 387 -6.48 -20.80 8.93
C ALA A 387 -6.15 -19.44 8.27
N ASP A 388 -6.82 -18.38 8.69
CA ASP A 388 -6.64 -16.99 8.26
C ASP A 388 -5.49 -16.26 8.97
N THR A 389 -4.84 -16.91 9.94
CA THR A 389 -3.63 -16.38 10.60
C THR A 389 -2.53 -16.15 9.56
N LYS A 390 -1.83 -15.03 9.62
CA LYS A 390 -0.73 -14.69 8.70
C LYS A 390 0.62 -15.14 9.23
N GLY A 391 1.58 -15.34 8.33
CA GLY A 391 2.97 -15.69 8.66
C GLY A 391 3.18 -17.18 9.00
N SER A 392 4.45 -17.59 9.03
CA SER A 392 4.86 -18.98 9.32
C SER A 392 4.92 -19.31 10.81
N VAL A 393 4.71 -18.33 11.69
CA VAL A 393 4.71 -18.52 13.15
C VAL A 393 3.43 -17.92 13.72
N ALA A 394 2.69 -18.71 14.49
CA ALA A 394 1.61 -18.21 15.33
C ALA A 394 2.06 -18.19 16.79
N THR A 395 1.58 -17.22 17.57
CA THR A 395 1.93 -17.15 18.99
C THR A 395 0.70 -17.05 19.86
N THR A 396 0.65 -17.86 20.92
CA THR A 396 -0.34 -17.78 21.99
C THR A 396 0.34 -17.69 23.35
N VAL A 397 -0.36 -17.23 24.37
CA VAL A 397 0.15 -17.14 25.74
C VAL A 397 -0.73 -17.99 26.65
N GLU A 398 -0.13 -18.96 27.33
CA GLU A 398 -0.81 -19.83 28.29
C GLU A 398 -0.04 -19.86 29.60
N LYS A 399 -0.68 -19.49 30.72
CA LYS A 399 -0.13 -19.59 32.08
C LYS A 399 1.31 -19.05 32.21
N GLU A 400 1.54 -17.83 31.71
CA GLU A 400 2.84 -17.13 31.71
C GLU A 400 3.91 -17.70 30.78
N LYS A 401 3.57 -18.69 29.94
CA LYS A 401 4.42 -19.18 28.85
C LYS A 401 3.94 -18.64 27.51
N THR A 402 4.88 -18.17 26.71
CA THR A 402 4.65 -17.82 25.31
C THR A 402 4.87 -19.06 24.46
N ILE A 403 3.84 -19.49 23.75
CA ILE A 403 3.91 -20.66 22.88
C ILE A 403 4.02 -20.18 21.44
N GLN A 404 5.18 -20.42 20.83
CA GLN A 404 5.43 -20.17 19.41
C GLN A 404 5.16 -21.45 18.62
N ILE A 405 4.15 -21.40 17.76
CA ILE A 405 3.72 -22.49 16.91
C ILE A 405 4.34 -22.28 15.54
N ILE A 406 5.26 -23.16 15.16
CA ILE A 406 5.89 -23.17 13.83
C ILE A 406 4.94 -23.88 12.87
N ARG A 407 4.42 -23.13 11.89
CA ARG A 407 3.36 -23.60 10.99
C ARG A 407 3.91 -24.29 9.75
N ASP A 408 3.33 -25.44 9.42
CA ASP A 408 3.55 -26.13 8.15
C ASP A 408 2.57 -25.60 7.10
N LEU A 409 2.92 -24.44 6.51
CA LEU A 409 2.07 -23.75 5.55
C LEU A 409 1.77 -24.59 4.29
N ALA A 410 2.66 -25.52 3.92
CA ALA A 410 2.45 -26.39 2.78
C ALA A 410 1.28 -27.36 3.03
N LYS A 411 1.29 -28.05 4.19
CA LYS A 411 0.16 -28.92 4.56
C LYS A 411 -1.12 -28.15 4.84
N GLU A 412 -1.03 -26.96 5.47
CA GLU A 412 -2.21 -26.12 5.67
C GLU A 412 -2.90 -25.77 4.34
N GLN A 413 -2.12 -25.45 3.30
CA GLN A 413 -2.64 -25.18 1.97
C GLN A 413 -3.27 -26.42 1.31
N GLU A 414 -2.69 -27.62 1.50
CA GLU A 414 -3.28 -28.87 1.02
C GLU A 414 -4.68 -29.10 1.64
N TYR A 415 -4.84 -28.84 2.94
CA TYR A 415 -6.14 -28.97 3.60
C TYR A 415 -7.13 -27.89 3.16
N GLN A 416 -6.70 -26.64 2.97
CA GLN A 416 -7.56 -25.58 2.43
C GLN A 416 -8.08 -25.94 1.04
N ALA A 417 -7.22 -26.50 0.19
CA ALA A 417 -7.59 -26.91 -1.16
C ALA A 417 -8.71 -27.98 -1.17
N VAL A 418 -8.79 -28.85 -0.16
CA VAL A 418 -9.89 -29.83 -0.05
C VAL A 418 -11.25 -29.12 0.10
N ILE A 419 -11.31 -28.06 0.89
CA ILE A 419 -12.55 -27.28 1.12
C ILE A 419 -12.92 -26.48 -0.12
N GLU A 420 -11.93 -25.92 -0.80
CA GLU A 420 -12.14 -25.15 -2.02
C GLU A 420 -12.56 -26.03 -3.19
N GLN A 421 -11.99 -27.24 -3.32
CA GLN A 421 -12.38 -28.24 -4.31
C GLN A 421 -13.79 -28.79 -4.08
N ALA A 422 -14.25 -28.81 -2.81
CA ALA A 422 -15.64 -29.08 -2.46
C ALA A 422 -16.61 -27.96 -2.86
N GLY A 423 -16.10 -26.87 -3.44
CA GLY A 423 -16.90 -25.76 -3.96
C GLY A 423 -17.21 -24.66 -2.95
N PHE A 424 -16.54 -24.63 -1.79
CA PHE A 424 -16.69 -23.55 -0.82
C PHE A 424 -15.70 -22.42 -1.09
N THR A 425 -16.12 -21.19 -0.81
CA THR A 425 -15.29 -19.99 -1.02
C THR A 425 -14.96 -19.35 0.31
N PHE A 426 -13.71 -18.94 0.50
CA PHE A 426 -13.32 -18.19 1.70
C PHE A 426 -13.84 -16.74 1.62
N ALA A 427 -14.64 -16.34 2.60
CA ALA A 427 -15.08 -14.97 2.79
C ALA A 427 -14.15 -14.27 3.79
N SER A 428 -13.56 -13.15 3.36
CA SER A 428 -12.72 -12.28 4.20
C SER A 428 -13.38 -10.91 4.37
N GLN A 429 -14.55 -10.88 4.98
CA GLN A 429 -15.30 -9.66 5.31
C GLN A 429 -15.04 -9.26 6.77
N PRO A 430 -15.24 -7.99 7.17
CA PRO A 430 -14.93 -7.51 8.53
C PRO A 430 -15.53 -8.36 9.65
N ASP A 431 -16.72 -8.93 9.42
CA ASP A 431 -17.42 -9.76 10.40
C ASP A 431 -17.41 -11.25 10.07
N ILE A 432 -16.87 -11.67 8.92
CA ILE A 432 -16.88 -13.06 8.44
C ILE A 432 -15.49 -13.42 7.94
N LEU A 433 -14.83 -14.31 8.70
CA LEU A 433 -13.56 -14.94 8.35
C LEU A 433 -13.78 -16.47 8.35
N ALA A 434 -14.46 -16.95 7.30
CA ALA A 434 -14.96 -18.32 7.20
C ALA A 434 -15.25 -18.70 5.74
N TYR A 435 -15.36 -19.99 5.47
CA TYR A 435 -15.84 -20.52 4.20
C TYR A 435 -17.36 -20.58 4.15
N TRP A 436 -17.92 -20.34 2.96
CA TRP A 436 -19.36 -20.39 2.69
C TRP A 436 -19.67 -20.94 1.30
N SER A 437 -20.94 -21.29 1.08
CA SER A 437 -21.45 -21.76 -0.20
C SER A 437 -22.17 -20.61 -0.92
N LEU A 438 -21.51 -19.98 -1.91
CA LEU A 438 -22.10 -18.86 -2.68
C LEU A 438 -23.29 -19.30 -3.54
N ALA A 439 -24.39 -18.57 -3.59
CA ALA A 439 -25.51 -18.84 -4.50
C ALA A 439 -25.14 -18.57 -5.99
N ASN A 440 -24.30 -19.42 -6.56
CA ASN A 440 -23.84 -19.36 -7.94
C ASN A 440 -23.70 -20.80 -8.48
N PRO A 441 -24.50 -21.19 -9.48
CA PRO A 441 -25.46 -20.37 -10.23
C PRO A 441 -26.76 -20.06 -9.49
N SER A 442 -27.10 -20.80 -8.43
CA SER A 442 -28.38 -20.72 -7.73
C SER A 442 -28.23 -21.02 -6.23
N MET A 443 -29.24 -20.65 -5.43
CA MET A 443 -29.40 -21.06 -4.04
C MET A 443 -29.55 -22.58 -3.93
N GLN A 444 -30.29 -23.21 -4.86
CA GLN A 444 -30.36 -24.68 -4.94
C GLN A 444 -28.96 -25.31 -5.03
N ALA A 445 -28.09 -24.81 -5.91
CA ALA A 445 -26.72 -25.30 -6.02
C ALA A 445 -25.86 -25.02 -4.77
N ALA A 446 -26.22 -24.01 -3.97
CA ALA A 446 -25.53 -23.71 -2.72
C ALA A 446 -25.92 -24.65 -1.58
N ILE A 447 -27.22 -24.93 -1.44
CA ILE A 447 -27.76 -25.90 -0.48
C ILE A 447 -27.28 -27.31 -0.85
N GLU A 448 -27.25 -27.62 -2.14
CA GLU A 448 -26.79 -28.89 -2.66
C GLU A 448 -25.35 -29.22 -2.26
N ARG A 449 -24.43 -28.26 -2.41
CA ARG A 449 -23.04 -28.42 -1.97
C ARG A 449 -22.94 -28.71 -0.48
N TRP A 450 -23.77 -28.08 0.35
CA TRP A 450 -23.80 -28.38 1.78
C TRP A 450 -24.28 -29.80 2.05
N ARG A 451 -25.32 -30.26 1.36
CA ARG A 451 -25.83 -31.62 1.48
C ARG A 451 -24.78 -32.67 1.11
N GLU A 452 -24.18 -32.54 -0.08
CA GLU A 452 -23.09 -33.42 -0.54
C GLU A 452 -21.90 -33.40 0.43
N PHE A 453 -21.51 -32.20 0.88
CA PHE A 453 -20.42 -32.05 1.84
C PHE A 453 -20.74 -32.79 3.15
N MET A 454 -21.94 -32.62 3.70
CA MET A 454 -22.33 -33.20 4.97
C MET A 454 -22.48 -34.73 4.92
N GLU A 455 -23.13 -35.25 3.88
CA GLU A 455 -23.45 -36.67 3.81
C GLU A 455 -22.31 -37.50 3.22
N GLN A 456 -21.55 -36.94 2.28
CA GLN A 456 -20.52 -37.70 1.56
C GLN A 456 -19.11 -37.34 2.02
N GLN A 457 -18.80 -36.05 2.14
CA GLN A 457 -17.42 -35.61 2.39
C GLN A 457 -17.05 -35.65 3.88
N ILE A 458 -17.92 -35.20 4.80
CA ILE A 458 -17.63 -35.22 6.25
C ILE A 458 -17.22 -36.62 6.75
N PRO A 459 -17.91 -37.73 6.37
CA PRO A 459 -17.47 -39.07 6.75
C PRO A 459 -16.06 -39.42 6.25
N GLN A 460 -15.71 -39.03 5.02
CA GLN A 460 -14.39 -39.26 4.43
C GLN A 460 -13.31 -38.41 5.12
N LEU A 461 -13.60 -37.14 5.42
CA LEU A 461 -12.70 -36.25 6.14
C LEU A 461 -12.42 -36.77 7.55
N LYS A 462 -13.45 -37.23 8.28
CA LYS A 462 -13.29 -37.87 9.59
C LYS A 462 -12.39 -39.11 9.49
N ALA A 463 -12.57 -39.95 8.48
CA ALA A 463 -11.72 -41.12 8.24
C ALA A 463 -10.26 -40.73 7.90
N ALA A 464 -10.06 -39.59 7.23
CA ALA A 464 -8.75 -39.02 6.94
C ALA A 464 -8.11 -38.28 8.13
N GLY A 465 -8.74 -38.28 9.30
CA GLY A 465 -8.20 -37.71 10.53
C GLY A 465 -8.57 -36.24 10.79
N TRP A 466 -9.51 -35.68 10.03
CA TRP A 466 -10.05 -34.35 10.30
C TRP A 466 -10.91 -34.34 11.56
N GLN A 467 -10.76 -33.30 12.37
CA GLN A 467 -11.68 -33.02 13.46
C GLN A 467 -12.84 -32.16 12.96
N ILE A 468 -14.06 -32.65 13.11
CA ILE A 468 -15.27 -31.95 12.65
C ILE A 468 -16.16 -31.68 13.86
N GLU A 469 -16.44 -30.40 14.09
CA GLU A 469 -17.35 -29.90 15.11
C GLU A 469 -18.53 -29.22 14.40
N ILE A 470 -19.76 -29.64 14.71
CA ILE A 470 -20.99 -29.05 14.15
C ILE A 470 -21.75 -28.44 15.31
N ALA A 471 -21.92 -27.12 15.29
CA ALA A 471 -22.61 -26.39 16.34
C ALA A 471 -24.14 -26.60 16.27
N ASP A 472 -24.82 -26.50 17.42
CA ASP A 472 -26.27 -26.68 17.51
C ASP A 472 -27.08 -25.69 16.64
N ASN A 473 -26.49 -24.53 16.34
CA ASN A 473 -27.10 -23.52 15.48
C ASN A 473 -26.88 -23.77 13.98
N PHE A 474 -26.13 -24.81 13.61
CA PHE A 474 -26.07 -25.32 12.25
C PHE A 474 -27.25 -26.28 12.06
N ASN A 475 -28.34 -25.80 11.47
CA ASN A 475 -29.63 -26.50 11.43
C ASN A 475 -29.96 -27.17 10.09
N TYR A 476 -28.99 -27.36 9.19
CA TYR A 476 -29.26 -28.05 7.92
C TYR A 476 -29.58 -29.54 8.14
N SER A 477 -30.75 -29.96 7.67
CA SER A 477 -31.17 -31.36 7.62
C SER A 477 -31.87 -31.67 6.30
N PHE A 478 -31.59 -32.84 5.75
CA PHE A 478 -32.12 -33.29 4.46
C PHE A 478 -32.97 -34.54 4.68
N GLU A 479 -34.24 -34.47 4.30
CA GLU A 479 -35.18 -35.59 4.34
C GLU A 479 -35.50 -36.05 2.91
N TYR A 480 -35.82 -37.33 2.74
CA TYR A 480 -35.97 -37.96 1.44
C TYR A 480 -37.41 -38.46 1.31
N ILE A 481 -38.03 -38.25 0.14
CA ILE A 481 -39.41 -38.68 -0.10
C ILE A 481 -39.57 -40.19 0.01
N GLU A 482 -40.70 -40.62 0.60
CA GLU A 482 -41.13 -42.02 0.56
C GLU A 482 -42.22 -42.25 -0.49
N THR A 483 -43.21 -41.35 -0.59
CA THR A 483 -44.34 -41.45 -1.53
C THR A 483 -44.92 -40.07 -1.86
N VAL A 484 -45.45 -39.92 -3.09
CA VAL A 484 -46.13 -38.70 -3.57
C VAL A 484 -47.62 -38.98 -3.71
N MET A 485 -48.47 -38.10 -3.17
CA MET A 485 -49.93 -38.23 -3.17
C MET A 485 -50.59 -37.04 -3.87
N VAL A 486 -51.53 -37.32 -4.77
CA VAL A 486 -52.32 -36.29 -5.48
C VAL A 486 -53.79 -36.45 -5.12
N GLU A 487 -54.32 -35.48 -4.38
CA GLU A 487 -55.74 -35.48 -4.00
C GLU A 487 -56.50 -34.43 -4.83
N SER A 488 -57.57 -34.89 -5.49
CA SER A 488 -58.52 -34.03 -6.20
C SER A 488 -59.85 -33.97 -5.45
N SER A 489 -60.35 -32.76 -5.21
CA SER A 489 -61.67 -32.55 -4.60
C SER A 489 -62.53 -31.62 -5.46
N LYS A 490 -63.85 -31.71 -5.30
CA LYS A 490 -64.81 -30.78 -5.91
C LYS A 490 -65.18 -29.72 -4.88
N SER A 491 -65.08 -28.45 -5.27
CA SER A 491 -65.59 -27.33 -4.46
C SER A 491 -67.08 -27.51 -4.15
N GLU A 492 -67.49 -27.21 -2.91
CA GLU A 492 -68.89 -27.25 -2.47
C GLU A 492 -69.71 -26.02 -2.94
N GLU A 493 -69.09 -25.05 -3.62
CA GLU A 493 -69.75 -23.83 -4.10
C GLU A 493 -70.49 -24.00 -5.45
N ILE A 494 -71.34 -23.00 -5.78
CA ILE A 494 -72.35 -22.99 -6.85
C ILE A 494 -71.75 -23.12 -8.27
N ASN A 495 -70.43 -23.00 -8.43
CA ASN A 495 -69.73 -23.27 -9.69
C ASN A 495 -68.75 -24.45 -9.51
N PRO A 496 -68.78 -25.47 -10.39
CA PRO A 496 -67.95 -26.66 -10.26
C PRO A 496 -66.52 -26.38 -10.74
N TRP A 497 -65.68 -25.87 -9.87
CA TRP A 497 -64.23 -25.80 -10.08
C TRP A 497 -63.55 -26.99 -9.40
N PHE A 498 -62.47 -27.50 -9.99
CA PHE A 498 -61.66 -28.56 -9.40
C PHE A 498 -60.57 -27.93 -8.53
N GLU A 499 -60.41 -28.44 -7.32
CA GLU A 499 -59.29 -28.14 -6.43
C GLU A 499 -58.31 -29.31 -6.47
N LEU A 500 -57.05 -29.01 -6.81
CA LEU A 500 -55.95 -29.97 -6.71
C LEU A 500 -55.04 -29.61 -5.55
N SER A 501 -54.73 -30.61 -4.75
CA SER A 501 -53.74 -30.53 -3.68
C SER A 501 -52.66 -31.58 -3.91
N PHE A 502 -51.41 -31.15 -3.80
CA PHE A 502 -50.23 -31.99 -4.01
C PHE A 502 -49.53 -32.15 -2.67
N SER A 503 -49.32 -33.39 -2.23
CA SER A 503 -48.65 -33.65 -0.96
C SER A 503 -47.64 -34.79 -1.06
N VAL A 504 -46.68 -34.80 -0.13
CA VAL A 504 -45.65 -35.84 -0.04
C VAL A 504 -45.55 -36.36 1.37
N ASP A 505 -45.33 -37.66 1.50
CA ASP A 505 -45.10 -38.32 2.78
C ASP A 505 -43.61 -38.46 3.05
N ILE A 506 -43.19 -37.97 4.22
CA ILE A 506 -41.82 -37.99 4.69
C ILE A 506 -41.82 -38.35 6.18
N GLY A 507 -41.20 -39.47 6.57
CA GLY A 507 -41.08 -39.87 7.97
C GLY A 507 -42.43 -39.96 8.71
N GLY A 508 -43.50 -40.32 8.00
CA GLY A 508 -44.87 -40.41 8.51
C GLY A 508 -45.61 -39.08 8.65
N ARG A 509 -45.13 -38.00 8.02
CA ARG A 509 -45.79 -36.69 7.95
C ARG A 509 -46.15 -36.36 6.50
N THR A 510 -47.36 -35.86 6.29
CA THR A 510 -47.82 -35.37 4.99
C THR A 510 -47.55 -33.88 4.86
N LEU A 511 -46.75 -33.46 3.88
CA LEU A 511 -46.41 -32.06 3.60
C LEU A 511 -47.06 -31.59 2.30
N SER A 512 -47.70 -30.42 2.31
CA SER A 512 -48.21 -29.78 1.08
C SER A 512 -47.04 -29.23 0.26
N LEU A 513 -46.97 -29.61 -1.02
CA LEU A 513 -45.87 -29.21 -1.91
C LEU A 513 -45.97 -27.76 -2.37
N LEU A 514 -47.19 -27.21 -2.52
CA LEU A 514 -47.42 -25.87 -3.07
C LEU A 514 -46.67 -24.76 -2.33
N PRO A 515 -46.74 -24.66 -0.98
CA PRO A 515 -45.98 -23.66 -0.22
C PRO A 515 -44.47 -23.81 -0.37
N ILE A 516 -43.97 -25.05 -0.44
CA ILE A 516 -42.55 -25.38 -0.41
C ILE A 516 -41.90 -25.11 -1.78
N VAL A 517 -42.62 -25.43 -2.86
CA VAL A 517 -42.21 -25.19 -4.26
C VAL A 517 -42.23 -23.71 -4.63
N SER A 518 -42.95 -22.86 -3.88
CA SER A 518 -43.04 -21.42 -4.16
C SER A 518 -41.68 -20.71 -4.23
N SER A 519 -40.68 -21.20 -3.47
CA SER A 519 -39.30 -20.71 -3.51
C SER A 519 -38.61 -21.00 -4.84
N LEU A 520 -38.89 -22.15 -5.47
CA LEU A 520 -38.37 -22.51 -6.79
C LEU A 520 -38.93 -21.61 -7.88
N LEU A 521 -40.20 -21.25 -7.80
CA LEU A 521 -40.88 -20.38 -8.77
C LEU A 521 -40.35 -18.94 -8.76
N GLN A 522 -39.68 -18.52 -7.69
CA GLN A 522 -38.98 -17.24 -7.63
C GLN A 522 -37.58 -17.30 -8.25
N GLU A 523 -37.00 -18.50 -8.33
CA GLU A 523 -35.61 -18.71 -8.77
C GLU A 523 -35.50 -19.21 -10.21
N PHE A 524 -36.53 -19.92 -10.73
CA PHE A 524 -36.57 -20.49 -12.07
C PHE A 524 -37.87 -20.15 -12.79
N ASP A 525 -37.80 -19.91 -14.11
CA ASP A 525 -38.95 -19.53 -14.93
C ASP A 525 -39.69 -20.73 -15.55
N SER A 526 -39.06 -21.91 -15.61
CA SER A 526 -39.68 -23.13 -16.14
C SER A 526 -39.06 -24.42 -15.58
N VAL A 527 -39.79 -25.53 -15.70
CA VAL A 527 -39.36 -26.85 -15.23
C VAL A 527 -38.09 -27.35 -15.95
N GLU A 528 -37.89 -26.96 -17.21
CA GLU A 528 -36.73 -27.35 -18.02
C GLU A 528 -35.41 -26.72 -17.53
N GLN A 529 -35.50 -25.64 -16.74
CA GLN A 529 -34.34 -24.96 -16.16
C GLN A 529 -33.96 -25.50 -14.78
N LEU A 530 -34.78 -26.38 -14.20
CA LEU A 530 -34.55 -26.90 -12.86
C LEU A 530 -33.29 -27.77 -12.83
N PRO A 531 -32.51 -27.72 -11.73
CA PRO A 531 -31.43 -28.67 -11.52
C PRO A 531 -31.97 -30.10 -11.42
N GLU A 532 -31.10 -31.09 -11.63
CA GLU A 532 -31.48 -32.51 -11.53
C GLU A 532 -31.97 -32.88 -10.11
N LYS A 533 -31.44 -32.18 -9.11
CA LYS A 533 -31.70 -32.38 -7.69
C LYS A 533 -32.27 -31.10 -7.10
N LEU A 534 -33.37 -31.21 -6.35
CA LEU A 534 -34.04 -30.10 -5.68
C LEU A 534 -33.97 -30.28 -4.17
N ASN A 535 -33.79 -29.17 -3.46
CA ASN A 535 -33.80 -29.06 -2.02
C ASN A 535 -34.90 -28.06 -1.63
N LEU A 536 -36.09 -28.58 -1.33
CA LEU A 536 -37.28 -27.78 -1.05
C LEU A 536 -37.39 -27.49 0.44
N GLU A 537 -37.27 -26.23 0.86
CA GLU A 537 -37.29 -25.85 2.27
C GLU A 537 -38.72 -25.83 2.84
N PHE A 538 -39.00 -26.67 3.83
CA PHE A 538 -40.33 -26.77 4.46
C PHE A 538 -40.38 -26.20 5.89
N GLU A 539 -39.24 -26.17 6.57
CA GLU A 539 -38.99 -25.46 7.83
C GLU A 539 -37.61 -24.80 7.74
N GLU A 540 -37.33 -23.75 8.51
CA GLU A 540 -36.03 -23.04 8.43
C GLU A 540 -34.85 -24.02 8.60
N GLY A 541 -34.04 -24.16 7.54
CA GLY A 541 -32.91 -25.07 7.47
C GLY A 541 -33.25 -26.54 7.21
N LYS A 542 -34.52 -26.93 7.08
CA LYS A 542 -34.92 -28.31 6.78
C LYS A 542 -35.43 -28.44 5.36
N PHE A 543 -34.81 -29.34 4.61
CA PHE A 543 -35.04 -29.51 3.20
C PHE A 543 -35.59 -30.89 2.88
N LEU A 544 -36.57 -30.93 2.00
CA LEU A 544 -36.92 -32.12 1.27
C LEU A 544 -36.00 -32.24 0.06
N HIS A 545 -35.18 -33.28 0.06
CA HIS A 545 -34.29 -33.59 -1.02
C HIS A 545 -34.96 -34.57 -2.01
N ILE A 546 -35.04 -34.17 -3.29
CA ILE A 546 -35.77 -34.94 -4.31
C ILE A 546 -35.12 -34.81 -5.70
N ASP A 547 -35.26 -35.87 -6.52
CA ASP A 547 -34.98 -35.80 -7.95
C ASP A 547 -36.06 -34.97 -8.66
N SER A 548 -35.65 -33.98 -9.45
CA SER A 548 -36.61 -33.12 -10.17
C SER A 548 -37.50 -33.90 -11.13
N LYS A 549 -37.02 -35.05 -11.62
CA LYS A 549 -37.77 -35.97 -12.50
C LYS A 549 -38.98 -36.60 -11.79
N ASP A 550 -38.89 -36.87 -10.50
CA ASP A 550 -39.94 -37.58 -9.74
C ASP A 550 -41.18 -36.70 -9.55
N ILE A 551 -41.00 -35.39 -9.47
CA ILE A 551 -42.08 -34.41 -9.32
C ILE A 551 -42.27 -33.53 -10.55
N ALA A 552 -41.57 -33.79 -11.66
CA ALA A 552 -41.66 -32.98 -12.87
C ALA A 552 -43.11 -32.79 -13.39
N PRO A 553 -43.99 -33.82 -13.41
CA PRO A 553 -45.38 -33.64 -13.83
C PRO A 553 -46.13 -32.65 -12.93
N ILE A 554 -45.96 -32.78 -11.62
CA ILE A 554 -46.58 -31.92 -10.60
C ILE A 554 -46.05 -30.49 -10.74
N LEU A 555 -44.73 -30.33 -10.89
CA LEU A 555 -44.12 -29.03 -11.06
C LEU A 555 -44.61 -28.34 -12.35
N ARG A 556 -44.77 -29.05 -13.47
CA ARG A 556 -45.32 -28.44 -14.70
C ARG A 556 -46.71 -27.87 -14.47
N THR A 557 -47.59 -28.65 -13.84
CA THR A 557 -48.94 -28.20 -13.48
C THR A 557 -48.88 -26.97 -12.55
N ILE A 558 -47.98 -26.97 -11.55
CA ILE A 558 -47.81 -25.83 -10.64
C ILE A 558 -47.28 -24.59 -11.38
N PHE A 559 -46.26 -24.73 -12.23
CA PHE A 559 -45.66 -23.62 -13.00
C PHE A 559 -46.69 -22.99 -13.97
N GLU A 560 -47.52 -23.79 -14.63
CA GLU A 560 -48.53 -23.31 -15.58
C GLU A 560 -49.75 -22.64 -14.90
N LEU A 561 -50.08 -23.09 -13.68
CA LEU A 561 -51.27 -22.66 -12.95
C LEU A 561 -50.98 -21.73 -11.76
N PHE A 562 -49.73 -21.34 -11.54
CA PHE A 562 -49.33 -20.58 -10.35
C PHE A 562 -50.11 -19.26 -10.17
N ASP A 563 -50.47 -18.60 -11.27
CA ASP A 563 -51.28 -17.38 -11.27
C ASP A 563 -52.74 -17.60 -10.78
N LYS A 564 -53.15 -18.86 -10.57
CA LYS A 564 -54.51 -19.31 -10.20
C LYS A 564 -54.56 -20.04 -8.86
N LYS A 565 -53.70 -19.66 -7.91
CA LYS A 565 -53.67 -20.23 -6.55
C LYS A 565 -54.68 -19.57 -5.61
N GLU A 566 -55.28 -20.36 -4.72
CA GLU A 566 -56.02 -19.87 -3.54
C GLU A 566 -55.64 -20.71 -2.31
N GLY A 567 -54.97 -20.08 -1.33
CA GLY A 567 -54.41 -20.80 -0.18
C GLY A 567 -53.34 -21.81 -0.60
N ASP A 568 -53.51 -23.06 -0.17
CA ASP A 568 -52.62 -24.20 -0.47
C ASP A 568 -53.12 -25.05 -1.67
N ASN A 569 -54.15 -24.59 -2.39
CA ASN A 569 -54.78 -25.32 -3.51
C ASN A 569 -54.63 -24.57 -4.84
N LEU A 570 -54.58 -25.31 -5.95
CA LEU A 570 -54.69 -24.75 -7.30
C LEU A 570 -56.14 -24.82 -7.80
N ILE A 571 -56.65 -23.70 -8.31
CA ILE A 571 -58.00 -23.61 -8.87
C ILE A 571 -57.95 -23.82 -10.37
N ILE A 572 -58.64 -24.86 -10.84
CA ILE A 572 -58.71 -25.19 -12.26
C ILE A 572 -60.13 -24.91 -12.78
N ASN A 573 -60.22 -23.94 -13.68
CA ASN A 573 -61.45 -23.68 -14.43
C ASN A 573 -61.63 -24.73 -15.53
N SER A 574 -62.87 -24.96 -15.94
CA SER A 574 -63.25 -25.99 -16.92
C SER A 574 -62.51 -25.90 -18.26
N PHE A 575 -62.06 -24.71 -18.68
CA PHE A 575 -61.28 -24.52 -19.91
C PHE A 575 -59.80 -24.88 -19.78
N ASP A 576 -59.27 -24.95 -18.56
CA ASP A 576 -57.86 -25.23 -18.24
C ASP A 576 -57.61 -26.71 -17.90
N ALA A 577 -58.65 -27.54 -17.90
CA ALA A 577 -58.56 -28.97 -17.57
C ALA A 577 -57.63 -29.77 -18.51
N HIS A 578 -57.32 -29.23 -19.68
CA HIS A 578 -56.38 -29.83 -20.64
C HIS A 578 -54.91 -29.79 -20.16
N LEU A 579 -54.60 -29.03 -19.10
CA LEU A 579 -53.26 -28.93 -18.51
C LEU A 579 -52.95 -30.08 -17.52
N LEU A 580 -53.92 -30.98 -17.28
CA LEU A 580 -53.78 -32.15 -16.41
C LEU A 580 -53.46 -33.40 -17.22
N GLU A 581 -52.24 -33.50 -17.74
CA GLU A 581 -51.71 -34.74 -18.31
C GLU A 581 -50.80 -35.42 -17.29
N PHE A 582 -51.38 -36.29 -16.45
CA PHE A 582 -50.60 -37.21 -15.61
C PHE A 582 -50.37 -38.50 -16.38
N ASP A 583 -49.11 -38.85 -16.63
CA ASP A 583 -48.75 -40.06 -17.37
C ASP A 583 -48.95 -41.30 -16.48
N GLU A 584 -49.68 -42.33 -16.97
CA GLU A 584 -50.01 -43.57 -16.24
C GLU A 584 -48.78 -44.41 -15.84
N SER A 585 -47.57 -43.96 -16.19
CA SER A 585 -46.28 -44.59 -15.92
C SER A 585 -45.56 -44.07 -14.67
N SER A 586 -46.11 -43.06 -14.00
CA SER A 586 -45.53 -42.46 -12.80
C SER A 586 -46.09 -43.12 -11.53
N ASP A 587 -45.24 -43.43 -10.54
CA ASP A 587 -45.62 -43.99 -9.22
C ASP A 587 -46.38 -42.94 -8.34
N ILE A 588 -47.18 -42.09 -8.97
CA ILE A 588 -48.00 -41.06 -8.35
C ILE A 588 -49.35 -41.71 -8.04
N VAL A 589 -49.69 -41.82 -6.76
CA VAL A 589 -50.93 -42.45 -6.27
C VAL A 589 -52.03 -41.40 -6.09
#